data_AF-A0AAW9WCA4-F1
#
_entry.id   AF-A0AAW9WCA4-F1
#
_cell.length_a   1.000
_cell.length_b   1.000
_cell.length_c   1.000
_cell.angle_alpha   90.00
_cell.angle_beta   90.00
_cell.angle_gamma   90.00
#
_symmetry.space_group_name_H-M   'P 1'
#
loop_
_entity.id
_entity.type
_entity.pdbx_description
1 polymer ?
#
loop_
_entity_poly.entity_id
_entity_poly.type
_entity_poly.pdbx_seq_one_letter_code
_entity_poly.pdbx_strand_id
1 'polypeptide(L)'
;MERKKTAAFESAELKETLLPGRYALSKERFQYKRFQISRENYDRLSAVRLTMEVTSGRSVVVLNQYLGTEPEEVEGPNAAVLYPASVCEAGENAFAYKGQVKLKEIELVYKEDSDTEAAYKRRETAWIADGTDPILDTAQFLLNLQIQEPEQSPFKGACWTLYDYDDECPRLVNWLWDNAVVVACMAELIKSGCYPEKEALFLQFAREAGEEFLRTQILEEGSEVYGALTARWEYPGHPEHSYDCYLGPNDASFAVKWALLPLYELTGERRYLEASRLALDWVKKSIYLPDRDYLPLDYDLTDGTWGDYSIIDTAFIPEGFTEYDRLNRTCGYEEDSRFFMDRFIRQYRLDNGFYGQNYHPDTGVDQVLFTRGLGWTIEGLLAAYRGTGEERYLKEAAALARLTAEEQNEDGSFSYILGYEGVPAQEDKDGTGVCEKATAILAYLFYDICTLDQTQKELIESADRAVSWCEANIHKGPGTGYGGIKAAGIRSGITCMSYLTIATQYANAFYILAKLKRREISCLKTESFR
;
A
#
# COMPACT_ATOMS: atom_id res chain seq x y z
N MET A 1 -6.57 -8.61 -42.51
CA MET A 1 -8.00 -8.25 -42.36
C MET A 1 -8.27 -8.18 -40.87
N GLU A 2 -8.08 -7.00 -40.28
CA GLU A 2 -8.14 -6.77 -38.82
C GLU A 2 -9.48 -7.21 -38.24
N ARG A 3 -9.47 -8.09 -37.22
CA ARG A 3 -10.67 -8.39 -36.43
C ARG A 3 -10.85 -7.29 -35.39
N LYS A 4 -11.66 -6.29 -35.74
CA LYS A 4 -12.06 -5.17 -34.89
C LYS A 4 -13.09 -5.63 -33.86
N LYS A 5 -12.89 -5.26 -32.59
CA LYS A 5 -13.90 -5.39 -31.54
C LYS A 5 -14.03 -4.04 -30.83
N THR A 6 -15.10 -3.32 -31.12
CA THR A 6 -15.41 -2.02 -30.52
C THR A 6 -16.21 -2.24 -29.25
N ALA A 7 -15.68 -1.86 -28.09
CA ALA A 7 -16.46 -1.77 -26.86
C ALA A 7 -17.11 -0.38 -26.80
N ALA A 8 -18.43 -0.32 -26.69
CA ALA A 8 -19.16 0.94 -26.57
C ALA A 8 -19.07 1.43 -25.12
N PHE A 9 -18.35 2.53 -24.91
CA PHE A 9 -18.34 3.22 -23.61
C PHE A 9 -19.33 4.39 -23.65
N GLU A 10 -20.14 4.50 -22.59
CA GLU A 10 -21.12 5.57 -22.45
C GLU A 10 -20.44 6.95 -22.52
N SER A 11 -20.96 7.78 -23.42
CA SER A 11 -20.49 9.15 -23.62
C SER A 11 -20.81 9.98 -22.37
N ALA A 12 -19.83 10.21 -21.52
CA ALA A 12 -19.95 11.19 -20.45
C ALA A 12 -19.76 12.60 -21.05
N GLU A 13 -20.78 13.45 -20.91
CA GLU A 13 -20.73 14.85 -21.30
C GLU A 13 -20.38 15.68 -20.05
N LEU A 14 -19.14 16.18 -19.95
CA LEU A 14 -18.70 17.05 -18.86
C LEU A 14 -18.73 18.51 -19.32
N LYS A 15 -19.45 19.35 -18.57
CA LYS A 15 -19.62 20.79 -18.84
C LYS A 15 -18.52 21.64 -18.18
N GLU A 16 -17.91 22.47 -19.04
CA GLU A 16 -17.30 23.81 -18.86
C GLU A 16 -16.22 24.01 -17.78
N THR A 17 -15.01 24.45 -18.16
CA THR A 17 -14.66 25.90 -18.26
C THR A 17 -13.53 26.13 -19.29
N LEU A 18 -13.61 27.25 -20.03
CA LEU A 18 -12.67 27.65 -21.09
C LEU A 18 -11.45 28.39 -20.54
N LEU A 19 -10.24 27.88 -20.79
CA LEU A 19 -9.03 28.73 -20.91
C LEU A 19 -8.15 28.25 -22.08
N PRO A 20 -8.28 28.85 -23.28
CA PRO A 20 -7.41 28.53 -24.41
C PRO A 20 -6.01 29.17 -24.27
N GLY A 21 -4.95 28.36 -24.47
CA GLY A 21 -3.57 28.83 -24.65
C GLY A 21 -2.51 28.05 -23.85
N ARG A 22 -1.24 28.12 -24.28
CA ARG A 22 -0.09 27.45 -23.60
C ARG A 22 0.01 27.80 -22.11
N TYR A 23 -0.23 29.06 -21.76
CA TYR A 23 -0.20 29.52 -20.37
C TYR A 23 -1.30 28.86 -19.52
N ALA A 24 -2.51 28.72 -20.05
CA ALA A 24 -3.62 28.08 -19.35
C ALA A 24 -3.37 26.58 -19.14
N LEU A 25 -2.92 25.86 -20.17
CA LEU A 25 -2.57 24.44 -20.08
C LEU A 25 -1.41 24.20 -19.10
N SER A 26 -0.48 25.15 -18.94
CA SER A 26 0.60 25.04 -17.95
C SER A 26 0.14 25.14 -16.50
N LYS A 27 -1.07 25.64 -16.24
CA LYS A 27 -1.62 25.84 -14.89
C LYS A 27 -2.78 24.90 -14.56
N GLU A 28 -3.36 24.24 -15.56
CA GLU A 28 -4.44 23.27 -15.37
C GLU A 28 -3.88 21.93 -14.87
N ARG A 29 -4.54 21.33 -13.88
CA ARG A 29 -4.26 19.95 -13.44
C ARG A 29 -4.83 18.95 -14.45
N PHE A 30 -4.19 17.81 -14.55
CA PHE A 30 -4.71 16.70 -15.34
C PHE A 30 -6.06 16.22 -14.79
N GLN A 31 -6.97 15.89 -15.71
CA GLN A 31 -8.20 15.14 -15.48
C GLN A 31 -7.98 13.68 -15.90
N TYR A 32 -8.78 12.74 -15.36
CA TYR A 32 -8.55 11.31 -15.56
C TYR A 32 -9.79 10.60 -16.11
N LYS A 33 -9.56 9.65 -17.01
CA LYS A 33 -10.52 8.62 -17.42
C LYS A 33 -9.88 7.25 -17.20
N ARG A 34 -10.56 6.40 -16.44
CA ARG A 34 -10.13 5.02 -16.18
C ARG A 34 -10.79 4.06 -17.16
N PHE A 35 -10.07 3.00 -17.54
CA PHE A 35 -10.59 1.90 -18.34
C PHE A 35 -9.84 0.61 -18.04
N GLN A 36 -10.45 -0.53 -18.34
CA GLN A 36 -9.87 -1.84 -18.05
C GLN A 36 -9.38 -2.54 -19.31
N ILE A 37 -8.26 -3.25 -19.18
CA ILE A 37 -7.77 -4.22 -20.18
C ILE A 37 -7.71 -5.58 -19.51
N SER A 38 -8.58 -6.51 -19.92
CA SER A 38 -8.52 -7.88 -19.40
C SER A 38 -7.17 -8.52 -19.75
N ARG A 39 -6.71 -9.45 -18.91
CA ARG A 39 -5.45 -10.17 -19.15
C ARG A 39 -5.40 -10.82 -20.54
N GLU A 40 -6.49 -11.47 -20.95
CA GLU A 40 -6.62 -12.08 -22.29
C GLU A 40 -6.40 -11.07 -23.43
N ASN A 41 -6.95 -9.86 -23.29
CA ASN A 41 -6.77 -8.82 -24.29
C ASN A 41 -5.35 -8.23 -24.24
N TYR A 42 -4.80 -8.05 -23.04
CA TYR A 42 -3.46 -7.48 -22.85
C TYR A 42 -2.36 -8.36 -23.47
N ASP A 43 -2.42 -9.68 -23.28
CA ASP A 43 -1.41 -10.60 -23.82
C ASP A 43 -1.25 -10.49 -25.35
N ARG A 44 -2.36 -10.16 -26.02
CA ARG A 44 -2.47 -10.01 -27.48
C ARG A 44 -2.28 -8.57 -27.93
N LEU A 45 -2.23 -7.63 -27.00
CA LEU A 45 -2.18 -6.20 -27.25
C LEU A 45 -0.85 -5.83 -27.89
N SER A 46 -0.93 -5.13 -29.02
CA SER A 46 0.18 -4.41 -29.61
C SER A 46 0.19 -2.96 -29.13
N ALA A 47 -0.99 -2.33 -29.06
CA ALA A 47 -1.14 -0.93 -28.69
C ALA A 47 -2.58 -0.61 -28.29
N VAL A 48 -2.78 0.52 -27.61
CA VAL A 48 -4.09 1.15 -27.40
C VAL A 48 -4.14 2.43 -28.23
N ARG A 49 -5.14 2.54 -29.11
CA ARG A 49 -5.43 3.77 -29.84
C ARG A 49 -6.56 4.51 -29.13
N LEU A 50 -6.30 5.76 -28.75
CA LEU A 50 -7.29 6.67 -28.17
C LEU A 50 -7.68 7.69 -29.22
N THR A 51 -8.94 7.68 -29.63
CA THR A 51 -9.51 8.68 -30.55
C THR A 51 -10.34 9.67 -29.75
N MET A 52 -10.12 10.97 -29.96
CA MET A 52 -10.74 12.03 -29.18
C MET A 52 -11.03 13.29 -30.00
N GLU A 53 -11.92 14.11 -29.47
CA GLU A 53 -12.22 15.44 -29.96
C GLU A 53 -11.67 16.49 -29.00
N VAL A 54 -10.81 17.37 -29.52
CA VAL A 54 -10.23 18.48 -28.76
C VAL A 54 -10.99 19.77 -29.11
N THR A 55 -11.91 20.19 -28.25
CA THR A 55 -12.74 21.40 -28.47
C THR A 55 -12.05 22.67 -27.99
N SER A 56 -11.06 22.55 -27.11
CA SER A 56 -10.26 23.67 -26.58
C SER A 56 -9.20 24.20 -27.56
N GLY A 57 -9.11 23.62 -28.76
CA GLY A 57 -8.08 23.92 -29.76
C GLY A 57 -6.81 23.10 -29.55
N ARG A 58 -6.30 23.00 -28.31
CA ARG A 58 -5.13 22.19 -27.96
C ARG A 58 -5.31 21.54 -26.58
N SER A 59 -4.85 20.30 -26.47
CA SER A 59 -4.84 19.51 -25.24
C SER A 59 -3.51 18.80 -25.05
N VAL A 60 -3.23 18.40 -23.80
CA VAL A 60 -2.10 17.53 -23.45
C VAL A 60 -2.69 16.23 -22.94
N VAL A 61 -2.16 15.09 -23.37
CA VAL A 61 -2.68 13.76 -23.02
C VAL A 61 -1.55 12.80 -22.67
N VAL A 62 -1.80 11.85 -21.77
CA VAL A 62 -0.83 10.81 -21.38
C VAL A 62 -1.57 9.57 -20.86
N LEU A 63 -0.99 8.38 -21.05
CA LEU A 63 -1.50 7.13 -20.50
C LEU A 63 -0.51 6.56 -19.48
N ASN A 64 -0.95 6.33 -18.25
CA ASN A 64 -0.14 5.74 -17.16
C ASN A 64 1.25 6.40 -17.00
N GLN A 65 1.30 7.72 -16.77
CA GLN A 65 2.59 8.47 -16.74
C GLN A 65 3.63 7.89 -15.78
N TYR A 66 3.22 7.26 -14.68
CA TYR A 66 4.12 6.58 -13.76
C TYR A 66 4.94 5.45 -14.41
N LEU A 67 4.59 5.01 -15.62
CA LEU A 67 5.37 4.06 -16.44
C LEU A 67 6.42 4.74 -17.34
N GLY A 68 6.65 6.04 -17.17
CA GLY A 68 7.63 6.80 -17.95
C GLY A 68 7.12 7.25 -19.32
N THR A 69 5.80 7.34 -19.51
CA THR A 69 5.21 7.93 -20.73
C THR A 69 5.26 9.44 -20.69
N GLU A 70 5.78 10.03 -21.76
CA GLU A 70 5.80 11.48 -21.91
C GLU A 70 4.42 12.02 -22.33
N PRO A 71 3.99 13.17 -21.79
CA PRO A 71 2.76 13.82 -22.25
C PRO A 71 2.85 14.30 -23.70
N GLU A 72 1.78 14.07 -24.47
CA GLU A 72 1.68 14.43 -25.88
C GLU A 72 0.71 15.61 -26.10
N GLU A 73 1.11 16.59 -26.92
CA GLU A 73 0.20 17.66 -27.37
C GLU A 73 -0.68 17.16 -28.54
N VAL A 74 -2.00 17.35 -28.43
CA VAL A 74 -2.97 16.97 -29.45
C VAL A 74 -3.91 18.14 -29.80
N GLU A 75 -4.36 18.18 -31.06
CA GLU A 75 -5.26 19.22 -31.56
C GLU A 75 -6.26 18.68 -32.60
N GLY A 76 -7.40 19.36 -32.69
CA GLY A 76 -8.43 19.09 -33.71
C GLY A 76 -9.53 18.11 -33.29
N PRO A 77 -10.56 17.96 -34.15
CA PRO A 77 -11.80 17.26 -33.79
C PRO A 77 -11.70 15.74 -33.82
N ASN A 78 -10.63 15.17 -34.41
CA ASN A 78 -10.39 13.74 -34.54
C ASN A 78 -8.91 13.41 -34.23
N ALA A 79 -8.39 13.95 -33.14
CA ALA A 79 -7.06 13.61 -32.67
C ALA A 79 -7.02 12.12 -32.30
N ALA A 80 -5.92 11.45 -32.65
CA ALA A 80 -5.70 10.05 -32.29
C ALA A 80 -4.27 9.88 -31.81
N VAL A 81 -4.12 9.21 -30.66
CA VAL A 81 -2.81 8.85 -30.09
C VAL A 81 -2.74 7.34 -29.98
N LEU A 82 -1.56 6.77 -30.23
CA LEU A 82 -1.31 5.34 -30.19
C LEU A 82 -0.26 5.04 -29.13
N TYR A 83 -0.67 4.40 -28.04
CA TYR A 83 0.23 3.99 -26.96
C TYR A 83 0.62 2.52 -27.12
N PRO A 84 1.91 2.16 -27.07
CA PRO A 84 2.32 0.76 -27.15
C PRO A 84 1.83 -0.04 -25.94
N ALA A 85 1.70 -1.36 -26.08
CA ALA A 85 1.27 -2.22 -24.96
C ALA A 85 2.19 -2.10 -23.72
N SER A 86 3.48 -1.76 -23.90
CA SER A 86 4.47 -1.63 -22.82
C SER A 86 4.17 -0.51 -21.81
N VAL A 87 3.25 0.39 -22.11
CA VAL A 87 2.82 1.48 -21.22
C VAL A 87 1.38 1.31 -20.75
N CYS A 88 0.83 0.13 -20.96
CA CYS A 88 -0.47 -0.30 -20.47
C CYS A 88 -0.26 -1.35 -19.38
N GLU A 89 -1.34 -1.73 -18.71
CA GLU A 89 -1.33 -2.83 -17.73
C GLU A 89 -2.55 -3.73 -17.91
N ALA A 90 -2.40 -5.00 -17.52
CA ALA A 90 -3.54 -5.91 -17.38
C ALA A 90 -4.31 -5.55 -16.10
N GLY A 91 -5.52 -5.04 -16.24
CA GLY A 91 -6.31 -4.45 -15.15
C GLY A 91 -6.72 -3.02 -15.47
N GLU A 92 -6.73 -2.16 -14.46
CA GLU A 92 -7.07 -0.74 -14.63
C GLU A 92 -5.93 0.06 -15.28
N ASN A 93 -6.28 0.96 -16.20
CA ASN A 93 -5.39 1.92 -16.85
C ASN A 93 -5.94 3.35 -16.69
N ALA A 94 -5.05 4.32 -16.65
CA ALA A 94 -5.30 5.72 -16.36
C ALA A 94 -4.95 6.62 -17.55
N PHE A 95 -5.97 7.09 -18.27
CA PHE A 95 -5.79 8.13 -19.28
C PHE A 95 -5.93 9.52 -18.63
N ALA A 96 -4.87 10.31 -18.65
CA ALA A 96 -4.84 11.64 -18.11
C ALA A 96 -4.81 12.69 -19.23
N TYR A 97 -5.53 13.81 -19.06
CA TYR A 97 -5.59 14.87 -20.06
C TYR A 97 -5.76 16.27 -19.46
N LYS A 98 -5.35 17.30 -20.20
CA LYS A 98 -5.61 18.72 -19.95
C LYS A 98 -6.40 19.35 -21.09
N GLY A 99 -7.08 20.46 -20.81
CA GLY A 99 -7.99 21.10 -21.73
C GLY A 99 -9.25 20.27 -21.96
N GLN A 100 -10.05 20.68 -22.93
CA GLN A 100 -11.33 20.03 -23.23
C GLN A 100 -11.15 18.90 -24.23
N VAL A 101 -11.17 17.68 -23.71
CA VAL A 101 -11.07 16.43 -24.47
C VAL A 101 -12.36 15.63 -24.30
N LYS A 102 -12.99 15.26 -25.42
CA LYS A 102 -14.05 14.25 -25.44
C LYS A 102 -13.48 12.97 -26.04
N LEU A 103 -13.23 11.97 -25.20
CA LEU A 103 -12.79 10.66 -25.65
C LEU A 103 -13.93 9.98 -26.43
N LYS A 104 -13.69 9.68 -27.71
CA LYS A 104 -14.66 9.08 -28.63
C LYS A 104 -14.56 7.57 -28.64
N GLU A 105 -13.34 7.04 -28.64
CA GLU A 105 -13.09 5.59 -28.77
C GLU A 105 -11.78 5.20 -28.10
N ILE A 106 -11.79 4.02 -27.45
CA ILE A 106 -10.60 3.29 -26.99
C ILE A 106 -10.54 2.01 -27.82
N GLU A 107 -9.59 1.92 -28.74
CA GLU A 107 -9.38 0.76 -29.60
C GLU A 107 -8.17 -0.04 -29.11
N LEU A 108 -8.38 -1.33 -28.81
CA LEU A 108 -7.30 -2.28 -28.54
C LEU A 108 -6.77 -2.84 -29.86
N VAL A 109 -5.53 -2.50 -30.20
CA VAL A 109 -4.84 -2.95 -31.41
C VAL A 109 -4.04 -4.21 -31.08
N TYR A 110 -4.27 -5.31 -31.79
CA TYR A 110 -3.63 -6.59 -31.54
C TYR A 110 -2.46 -6.86 -32.49
N LYS A 111 -1.50 -7.70 -32.08
CA LYS A 111 -0.38 -8.14 -32.93
C LYS A 111 -0.90 -8.94 -34.14
N GLU A 112 -0.38 -8.69 -35.35
CA GLU A 112 -0.74 -9.44 -36.57
C GLU A 112 -0.04 -10.83 -36.58
N ASP A 113 -0.79 -11.88 -36.90
CA ASP A 113 -0.33 -13.28 -37.11
C ASP A 113 0.66 -13.85 -36.08
N SER A 114 0.14 -14.25 -34.92
CA SER A 114 0.70 -15.39 -34.18
C SER A 114 -0.36 -16.47 -34.13
N ASP A 115 -0.08 -17.66 -34.66
CA ASP A 115 -0.94 -18.85 -34.62
C ASP A 115 -1.73 -18.94 -33.30
N THR A 116 -3.02 -18.65 -33.42
CA THR A 116 -3.94 -18.31 -32.32
C THR A 116 -4.33 -19.48 -31.40
N GLU A 117 -3.63 -20.62 -31.48
CA GLU A 117 -3.90 -21.82 -30.66
C GLU A 117 -2.67 -22.35 -29.89
N ALA A 118 -1.46 -21.83 -30.11
CA ALA A 118 -0.23 -22.47 -29.59
C ALA A 118 0.48 -21.76 -28.42
N ALA A 119 0.08 -20.54 -28.03
CA ALA A 119 0.78 -19.79 -26.96
C ALA A 119 0.02 -19.70 -25.63
N TYR A 120 -1.18 -20.31 -25.52
CA TYR A 120 -1.97 -20.24 -24.30
C TYR A 120 -1.67 -21.40 -23.36
N LYS A 121 -0.52 -21.34 -22.70
CA LYS A 121 -0.40 -21.96 -21.38
C LYS A 121 -0.60 -20.83 -20.38
N ARG A 122 -1.79 -20.78 -19.76
CA ARG A 122 -1.91 -20.14 -18.45
C ARG A 122 -0.76 -20.69 -17.61
N ARG A 123 0.17 -19.83 -17.19
CA ARG A 123 0.81 -20.10 -15.92
C ARG A 123 -0.32 -19.92 -14.91
N GLU A 124 -1.00 -21.03 -14.64
CA GLU A 124 -1.90 -21.08 -13.51
C GLU A 124 -1.06 -20.67 -12.31
N THR A 125 -1.49 -19.61 -11.62
CA THR A 125 -0.97 -19.31 -10.29
C THR A 125 -0.98 -20.61 -9.52
N ALA A 126 0.13 -20.95 -8.87
CA ALA A 126 0.21 -22.19 -8.11
C ALA A 126 -0.99 -22.22 -7.15
N TRP A 127 -1.92 -23.16 -7.37
CA TRP A 127 -3.11 -23.25 -6.55
C TRP A 127 -2.76 -23.97 -5.25
N ILE A 128 -2.70 -23.22 -4.17
CA ILE A 128 -2.35 -23.69 -2.83
C ILE A 128 -3.53 -23.71 -1.87
N ALA A 129 -4.63 -23.04 -2.21
CA ALA A 129 -5.85 -23.03 -1.42
C ALA A 129 -6.50 -24.42 -1.32
N ASP A 130 -7.04 -24.74 -0.16
CA ASP A 130 -7.76 -26.00 0.08
C ASP A 130 -9.19 -25.80 0.63
N GLY A 131 -9.60 -24.54 0.91
CA GLY A 131 -10.94 -24.20 1.40
C GLY A 131 -11.20 -24.52 2.88
N THR A 132 -10.25 -25.17 3.56
CA THR A 132 -10.34 -25.58 4.96
C THR A 132 -9.28 -24.91 5.85
N ASP A 133 -8.20 -24.43 5.24
CA ASP A 133 -7.14 -23.65 5.89
C ASP A 133 -7.23 -22.17 5.45
N PRO A 134 -7.79 -21.29 6.31
CA PRO A 134 -7.86 -19.86 6.04
C PRO A 134 -6.51 -19.20 5.75
N ILE A 135 -5.40 -19.73 6.27
CA ILE A 135 -4.06 -19.19 5.98
C ILE A 135 -3.71 -19.43 4.51
N LEU A 136 -3.91 -20.65 4.02
CA LEU A 136 -3.62 -21.00 2.62
C LEU A 136 -4.58 -20.29 1.66
N ASP A 137 -5.85 -20.15 2.03
CA ASP A 137 -6.81 -19.41 1.22
C ASP A 137 -6.41 -17.92 1.12
N THR A 138 -5.98 -17.31 2.22
CA THR A 138 -5.50 -15.93 2.23
C THR A 138 -4.17 -15.79 1.48
N ALA A 139 -3.25 -16.75 1.60
CA ALA A 139 -2.00 -16.76 0.84
C ALA A 139 -2.25 -16.93 -0.66
N GLN A 140 -3.30 -17.67 -1.06
CA GLN A 140 -3.72 -17.76 -2.46
C GLN A 140 -4.11 -16.39 -3.02
N PHE A 141 -4.77 -15.54 -2.23
CA PHE A 141 -5.10 -14.17 -2.65
C PHE A 141 -3.84 -13.36 -2.95
N LEU A 142 -2.82 -13.44 -2.08
CA LEU A 142 -1.54 -12.76 -2.28
C LEU A 142 -0.86 -13.24 -3.58
N LEU A 143 -0.84 -14.55 -3.82
CA LEU A 143 -0.31 -15.12 -5.06
C LEU A 143 -1.11 -14.69 -6.30
N ASN A 144 -2.43 -14.55 -6.18
CA ASN A 144 -3.29 -14.07 -7.26
C ASN A 144 -3.04 -12.59 -7.60
N LEU A 145 -2.65 -11.79 -6.62
CA LEU A 145 -2.32 -10.37 -6.81
C LEU A 145 -0.87 -10.11 -7.21
N GLN A 146 0.02 -11.09 -7.08
CA GLN A 146 1.38 -10.96 -7.56
C GLN A 146 1.42 -10.89 -9.09
N ILE A 147 2.17 -9.92 -9.61
CA ILE A 147 2.40 -9.69 -11.03
C ILE A 147 3.46 -10.70 -11.48
N GLN A 148 2.98 -11.82 -12.04
CA GLN A 148 3.81 -12.98 -12.38
C GLN A 148 4.72 -12.72 -13.58
N GLU A 149 4.26 -11.91 -14.52
CA GLU A 149 4.89 -11.78 -15.84
C GLU A 149 5.01 -10.30 -16.24
N PRO A 150 6.11 -9.89 -16.93
CA PRO A 150 6.27 -8.53 -17.46
C PRO A 150 5.12 -8.12 -18.39
N GLU A 151 4.46 -9.09 -19.00
CA GLU A 151 3.25 -8.93 -19.80
C GLU A 151 2.01 -8.64 -18.94
N GLN A 152 2.10 -8.37 -17.64
CA GLN A 152 0.97 -7.86 -16.87
C GLN A 152 1.19 -6.41 -16.46
N SER A 153 2.41 -6.08 -16.07
CA SER A 153 2.87 -4.74 -15.70
C SER A 153 4.41 -4.76 -15.62
N PRO A 154 5.08 -3.62 -15.86
CA PRO A 154 6.53 -3.52 -15.67
C PRO A 154 6.98 -3.70 -14.22
N PHE A 155 6.07 -3.63 -13.24
CA PHE A 155 6.30 -3.96 -11.83
C PHE A 155 6.26 -5.47 -11.56
N LYS A 156 6.80 -6.28 -12.50
CA LYS A 156 6.84 -7.74 -12.36
C LYS A 156 7.51 -8.14 -11.05
N GLY A 157 6.85 -9.02 -10.30
CA GLY A 157 7.31 -9.56 -9.02
C GLY A 157 6.62 -8.90 -7.83
N ALA A 158 6.32 -7.61 -7.95
CA ALA A 158 5.47 -6.89 -7.00
C ALA A 158 4.01 -7.33 -7.14
N CYS A 159 3.15 -6.73 -6.33
CA CYS A 159 1.74 -7.03 -6.28
C CYS A 159 0.90 -5.78 -6.53
N TRP A 160 -0.29 -5.99 -7.08
CA TRP A 160 -1.36 -5.00 -7.01
C TRP A 160 -1.76 -4.79 -5.55
N THR A 161 -1.93 -3.54 -5.10
CA THR A 161 -2.31 -3.24 -3.71
C THR A 161 -3.65 -3.86 -3.32
N LEU A 162 -4.62 -3.87 -4.24
CA LEU A 162 -5.97 -4.34 -3.94
C LEU A 162 -6.66 -4.98 -5.13
N TYR A 163 -7.67 -5.79 -4.80
CA TYR A 163 -8.68 -6.28 -5.75
C TYR A 163 -10.00 -5.57 -5.51
N ASP A 164 -10.58 -5.01 -6.56
CA ASP A 164 -11.91 -4.44 -6.57
C ASP A 164 -12.91 -5.49 -7.03
N TYR A 165 -13.87 -5.82 -6.15
CA TYR A 165 -14.90 -6.82 -6.44
C TYR A 165 -16.08 -6.25 -7.22
N ASP A 166 -16.29 -4.94 -7.19
CA ASP A 166 -17.41 -4.31 -7.90
C ASP A 166 -17.09 -4.21 -9.40
N ASP A 167 -15.82 -3.98 -9.72
CA ASP A 167 -15.28 -3.87 -11.08
C ASP A 167 -14.48 -5.11 -11.54
N GLU A 168 -14.39 -6.14 -10.69
CA GLU A 168 -13.68 -7.42 -10.93
C GLU A 168 -12.24 -7.26 -11.45
N CYS A 169 -11.48 -6.29 -10.92
CA CYS A 169 -10.12 -6.01 -11.40
C CYS A 169 -9.12 -5.73 -10.27
N PRO A 170 -7.84 -6.09 -10.46
CA PRO A 170 -6.77 -5.59 -9.61
C PRO A 170 -6.52 -4.09 -9.86
N ARG A 171 -6.05 -3.37 -8.83
CA ARG A 171 -5.79 -1.93 -8.88
C ARG A 171 -4.54 -1.54 -8.10
N LEU A 172 -4.03 -0.35 -8.42
CA LEU A 172 -2.95 0.35 -7.73
C LEU A 172 -1.65 -0.47 -7.63
N VAL A 173 -0.96 -0.64 -8.75
CA VAL A 173 0.42 -1.17 -8.75
C VAL A 173 1.47 -0.10 -8.47
N ASN A 174 1.06 1.17 -8.61
CA ASN A 174 1.88 2.35 -8.38
C ASN A 174 2.10 2.67 -6.88
N TRP A 175 1.69 1.78 -5.97
CA TRP A 175 1.94 1.86 -4.52
C TRP A 175 2.86 0.69 -4.16
N LEU A 176 4.06 1.00 -3.66
CA LEU A 176 5.12 0.01 -3.48
C LEU A 176 5.33 -0.37 -2.01
N TRP A 177 5.15 0.58 -1.09
CA TRP A 177 5.43 0.39 0.34
C TRP A 177 4.71 -0.81 0.96
N ASP A 178 3.50 -1.11 0.48
CA ASP A 178 2.61 -2.15 0.99
C ASP A 178 3.05 -3.58 0.61
N ASN A 179 3.89 -3.72 -0.42
CA ASN A 179 4.53 -4.99 -0.76
C ASN A 179 5.43 -5.50 0.38
N ALA A 180 5.88 -4.61 1.27
CA ALA A 180 6.80 -4.96 2.33
C ALA A 180 6.21 -6.03 3.27
N VAL A 181 4.96 -5.88 3.70
CA VAL A 181 4.32 -6.85 4.61
C VAL A 181 4.08 -8.20 3.93
N VAL A 182 3.86 -8.21 2.61
CA VAL A 182 3.74 -9.44 1.84
C VAL A 182 5.05 -10.24 1.90
N VAL A 183 6.19 -9.57 1.74
CA VAL A 183 7.52 -10.18 1.88
C VAL A 183 7.71 -10.81 3.27
N ALA A 184 7.46 -10.04 4.34
CA ALA A 184 7.54 -10.57 5.71
C ALA A 184 6.57 -11.72 5.96
N CYS A 185 5.34 -11.64 5.45
CA CYS A 185 4.35 -12.71 5.58
C CYS A 185 4.87 -14.01 4.96
N MET A 186 5.43 -13.95 3.75
CA MET A 186 6.04 -15.13 3.13
C MET A 186 7.23 -15.65 3.94
N ALA A 187 8.05 -14.75 4.48
CA ALA A 187 9.17 -15.12 5.35
C ALA A 187 8.74 -15.84 6.62
N GLU A 188 7.70 -15.34 7.30
CA GLU A 188 7.17 -15.94 8.51
C GLU A 188 6.43 -17.26 8.24
N LEU A 189 5.77 -17.40 7.08
CA LEU A 189 5.22 -18.69 6.65
C LEU A 189 6.31 -19.75 6.49
N ILE A 190 7.46 -19.39 5.90
CA ILE A 190 8.62 -20.28 5.80
C ILE A 190 9.16 -20.64 7.19
N LYS A 191 9.44 -19.63 8.03
CA LYS A 191 9.99 -19.82 9.39
C LYS A 191 9.07 -20.64 10.29
N SER A 192 7.76 -20.54 10.10
CA SER A 192 6.77 -21.31 10.88
C SER A 192 6.88 -22.83 10.68
N GLY A 193 7.48 -23.28 9.56
CA GLY A 193 7.58 -24.70 9.21
C GLY A 193 6.22 -25.38 8.96
N CYS A 194 5.12 -24.63 8.85
CA CYS A 194 3.77 -25.19 8.75
C CYS A 194 3.47 -25.77 7.36
N TYR A 195 4.16 -25.30 6.32
CA TYR A 195 3.92 -25.67 4.92
C TYR A 195 5.24 -25.94 4.17
N PRO A 196 6.05 -26.93 4.60
CA PRO A 196 7.37 -27.18 4.03
C PRO A 196 7.34 -27.47 2.51
N GLU A 197 6.23 -28.03 2.01
CA GLU A 197 6.03 -28.30 0.59
C GLU A 197 5.81 -27.04 -0.27
N LYS A 198 5.51 -25.89 0.37
CA LYS A 198 5.29 -24.59 -0.28
C LYS A 198 6.45 -23.61 -0.06
N GLU A 199 7.47 -24.01 0.71
CA GLU A 199 8.61 -23.15 1.07
C GLU A 199 9.28 -22.52 -0.15
N ALA A 200 9.54 -23.30 -1.20
CA ALA A 200 10.18 -22.79 -2.42
C ALA A 200 9.32 -21.73 -3.13
N LEU A 201 8.00 -21.91 -3.13
CA LEU A 201 7.05 -20.95 -3.72
C LEU A 201 7.05 -19.65 -2.90
N PHE A 202 6.94 -19.74 -1.57
CA PHE A 202 6.97 -18.57 -0.69
C PHE A 202 8.29 -17.82 -0.77
N LEU A 203 9.43 -18.53 -0.86
CA LEU A 203 10.74 -17.91 -1.00
C LEU A 203 10.88 -17.18 -2.33
N GLN A 204 10.38 -17.78 -3.42
CA GLN A 204 10.38 -17.13 -4.73
C GLN A 204 9.54 -15.85 -4.69
N PHE A 205 8.31 -15.92 -4.16
CA PHE A 205 7.45 -14.75 -4.03
C PHE A 205 8.11 -13.65 -3.18
N ALA A 206 8.59 -13.98 -1.98
CA ALA A 206 9.26 -13.01 -1.11
C ALA A 206 10.39 -12.27 -1.83
N ARG A 207 11.24 -13.01 -2.56
CA ARG A 207 12.34 -12.42 -3.34
C ARG A 207 11.83 -11.51 -4.44
N GLU A 208 10.93 -11.99 -5.28
CA GLU A 208 10.41 -11.24 -6.42
C GLU A 208 9.71 -9.95 -6.01
N ALA A 209 8.89 -9.98 -4.94
CA ALA A 209 8.26 -8.77 -4.40
C ALA A 209 9.29 -7.82 -3.75
N GLY A 210 10.34 -8.38 -3.14
CA GLY A 210 11.42 -7.62 -2.50
C GLY A 210 12.38 -6.90 -3.45
N GLU A 211 12.62 -7.45 -4.64
CA GLU A 211 13.50 -6.85 -5.66
C GLU A 211 13.04 -5.45 -6.06
N GLU A 212 11.74 -5.17 -5.98
CA GLU A 212 11.17 -3.87 -6.35
C GLU A 212 11.71 -2.73 -5.49
N PHE A 213 11.92 -2.96 -4.19
CA PHE A 213 12.54 -1.98 -3.30
C PHE A 213 14.00 -1.68 -3.68
N LEU A 214 14.74 -2.69 -4.14
CA LEU A 214 16.11 -2.49 -4.63
C LEU A 214 16.12 -1.74 -5.96
N ARG A 215 15.19 -2.08 -6.86
CA ARG A 215 15.06 -1.48 -8.19
C ARG A 215 14.71 0.01 -8.13
N THR A 216 13.91 0.40 -7.14
CA THR A 216 13.39 1.76 -6.99
C THR A 216 14.13 2.59 -5.93
N GLN A 217 15.23 2.05 -5.37
CA GLN A 217 16.08 2.81 -4.48
C GLN A 217 16.81 3.93 -5.24
N ILE A 218 16.81 5.14 -4.70
CA ILE A 218 17.50 6.28 -5.28
C ILE A 218 19.00 6.18 -4.98
N LEU A 219 19.80 5.86 -6.00
CA LEU A 219 21.25 5.64 -5.87
C LEU A 219 22.10 6.64 -6.69
N GLU A 220 21.50 7.75 -7.11
CA GLU A 220 22.24 8.82 -7.80
C GLU A 220 23.20 9.53 -6.83
N GLU A 221 24.52 9.39 -7.06
CA GLU A 221 25.55 9.99 -6.22
C GLU A 221 25.37 11.52 -6.14
N GLY A 222 25.36 12.05 -4.92
CA GLY A 222 25.18 13.49 -4.67
C GLY A 222 23.73 13.95 -4.54
N SER A 223 22.74 13.08 -4.80
CA SER A 223 21.34 13.36 -4.51
C SER A 223 21.09 13.58 -3.01
N GLU A 224 20.26 14.56 -2.66
CA GLU A 224 19.89 14.82 -1.26
C GLU A 224 19.04 13.69 -0.66
N VAL A 225 18.37 12.93 -1.53
CA VAL A 225 17.57 11.75 -1.18
C VAL A 225 18.29 10.43 -1.47
N TYR A 226 19.63 10.45 -1.56
CA TYR A 226 20.41 9.23 -1.76
C TYR A 226 20.12 8.17 -0.69
N GLY A 227 19.74 6.97 -1.13
CA GLY A 227 19.34 5.84 -0.32
C GLY A 227 17.82 5.71 -0.12
N ALA A 228 17.04 6.75 -0.41
CA ALA A 228 15.58 6.73 -0.28
C ALA A 228 14.94 5.62 -1.14
N LEU A 229 13.80 5.12 -0.67
CA LEU A 229 12.99 4.15 -1.38
C LEU A 229 11.75 4.85 -1.93
N THR A 230 11.40 4.58 -3.18
CA THR A 230 10.13 5.05 -3.73
C THR A 230 8.96 4.40 -3.01
N ALA A 231 8.07 5.22 -2.45
CA ALA A 231 6.90 4.73 -1.73
C ALA A 231 5.71 4.51 -2.67
N ARG A 232 5.44 5.49 -3.53
CA ARG A 232 4.28 5.50 -4.42
C ARG A 232 4.38 6.58 -5.49
N TRP A 233 3.60 6.42 -6.55
CA TRP A 233 3.21 7.50 -7.44
C TRP A 233 1.75 7.84 -7.18
N GLU A 234 1.41 9.10 -6.96
CA GLU A 234 0.02 9.50 -6.69
C GLU A 234 -0.59 10.36 -7.79
N TYR A 235 -1.92 10.27 -7.88
CA TYR A 235 -2.76 11.14 -8.68
C TYR A 235 -3.87 11.74 -7.79
N PRO A 236 -4.45 12.89 -8.15
CA PRO A 236 -4.01 13.77 -9.24
C PRO A 236 -2.67 14.43 -8.92
N GLY A 237 -1.70 14.36 -9.84
CA GLY A 237 -0.41 15.03 -9.68
C GLY A 237 -0.47 16.55 -9.86
N HIS A 238 0.70 17.19 -9.95
CA HIS A 238 0.87 18.62 -10.23
C HIS A 238 0.36 19.03 -11.64
N PRO A 239 0.13 20.32 -11.97
CA PRO A 239 -0.09 20.71 -13.36
C PRO A 239 1.00 20.18 -14.30
N GLU A 240 2.26 20.10 -13.91
CA GLU A 240 3.34 19.69 -14.83
C GLU A 240 3.35 18.17 -15.11
N HIS A 241 2.87 17.36 -14.17
CA HIS A 241 2.90 15.90 -14.24
C HIS A 241 1.58 15.29 -13.76
N SER A 242 1.01 14.32 -14.48
CA SER A 242 -0.21 13.62 -14.06
C SER A 242 0.00 12.67 -12.87
N TYR A 243 1.24 12.35 -12.54
CA TYR A 243 1.59 11.59 -11.35
C TYR A 243 2.84 12.19 -10.71
N ASP A 244 2.82 12.33 -9.38
CA ASP A 244 3.98 12.77 -8.60
C ASP A 244 4.61 11.55 -7.91
N CYS A 245 5.95 11.50 -7.86
CA CYS A 245 6.70 10.40 -7.25
C CYS A 245 7.06 10.75 -5.82
N TYR A 246 6.51 10.02 -4.85
CA TYR A 246 6.69 10.31 -3.44
C TYR A 246 7.66 9.32 -2.76
N LEU A 247 8.57 9.89 -1.97
CA LEU A 247 9.48 9.19 -1.09
C LEU A 247 9.04 9.45 0.36
N GLY A 248 8.64 8.40 1.09
CA GLY A 248 8.23 8.51 2.50
C GLY A 248 9.32 7.99 3.43
N PRO A 249 9.84 8.79 4.40
CA PRO A 249 10.81 8.28 5.38
C PRO A 249 10.21 7.17 6.26
N ASN A 250 8.93 7.29 6.59
CA ASN A 250 8.18 6.25 7.28
C ASN A 250 8.09 4.99 6.41
N ASP A 251 7.69 5.11 5.15
CA ASP A 251 7.53 3.99 4.22
C ASP A 251 8.86 3.28 3.95
N ALA A 252 9.97 4.03 3.88
CA ALA A 252 11.31 3.48 3.78
C ALA A 252 11.69 2.68 5.03
N SER A 253 11.43 3.21 6.23
CA SER A 253 11.68 2.48 7.49
C SER A 253 10.81 1.22 7.59
N PHE A 254 9.56 1.31 7.16
CA PHE A 254 8.62 0.20 7.08
C PHE A 254 9.11 -0.89 6.12
N ALA A 255 9.52 -0.52 4.90
CA ALA A 255 10.08 -1.44 3.93
C ALA A 255 11.36 -2.13 4.42
N VAL A 256 12.18 -1.42 5.21
CA VAL A 256 13.37 -2.01 5.85
C VAL A 256 12.98 -3.14 6.79
N LYS A 257 12.07 -2.90 7.73
CA LYS A 257 11.63 -3.94 8.68
C LYS A 257 10.89 -5.08 8.00
N TRP A 258 9.96 -4.77 7.11
CA TRP A 258 9.00 -5.77 6.62
C TRP A 258 9.47 -6.48 5.33
N ALA A 259 10.38 -5.90 4.55
CA ALA A 259 10.92 -6.56 3.36
C ALA A 259 12.41 -6.84 3.41
N LEU A 260 13.24 -5.80 3.45
CA LEU A 260 14.67 -5.93 3.20
C LEU A 260 15.37 -6.78 4.28
N LEU A 261 15.07 -6.53 5.55
CA LEU A 261 15.66 -7.29 6.65
C LEU A 261 15.17 -8.76 6.71
N PRO A 262 13.87 -9.06 6.55
CA PRO A 262 13.40 -10.43 6.40
C PRO A 262 14.06 -11.18 5.23
N LEU A 263 14.27 -10.51 4.10
CA LEU A 263 15.00 -11.11 2.97
C LEU A 263 16.46 -11.37 3.29
N TYR A 264 17.12 -10.45 4.00
CA TYR A 264 18.47 -10.69 4.50
C TYR A 264 18.52 -11.91 5.43
N GLU A 265 17.60 -12.02 6.39
CA GLU A 265 17.53 -13.17 7.30
C GLU A 265 17.31 -14.50 6.55
N LEU A 266 16.42 -14.52 5.55
CA LEU A 266 16.11 -15.71 4.76
C LEU A 266 17.24 -16.13 3.82
N THR A 267 17.90 -15.17 3.19
CA THR A 267 18.79 -15.44 2.05
C THR A 267 20.28 -15.29 2.39
N GLY A 268 20.61 -14.52 3.42
CA GLY A 268 21.97 -14.10 3.74
C GLY A 268 22.57 -13.10 2.74
N GLU A 269 21.81 -12.62 1.75
CA GLU A 269 22.31 -11.73 0.70
C GLU A 269 22.57 -10.32 1.24
N ARG A 270 23.85 -9.91 1.24
CA ARG A 270 24.30 -8.64 1.85
C ARG A 270 23.69 -7.39 1.22
N ARG A 271 23.26 -7.46 -0.05
CA ARG A 271 22.64 -6.32 -0.75
C ARG A 271 21.39 -5.80 -0.05
N TYR A 272 20.60 -6.67 0.57
CA TYR A 272 19.41 -6.22 1.31
C TYR A 272 19.80 -5.44 2.57
N LEU A 273 20.78 -5.94 3.34
CA LEU A 273 21.28 -5.23 4.52
C LEU A 273 21.94 -3.89 4.15
N GLU A 274 22.66 -3.84 3.03
CA GLU A 274 23.25 -2.60 2.53
C GLU A 274 22.19 -1.59 2.10
N ALA A 275 21.20 -2.02 1.31
CA ALA A 275 20.06 -1.19 0.93
C ALA A 275 19.30 -0.67 2.15
N SER A 276 19.12 -1.51 3.18
CA SER A 276 18.51 -1.08 4.45
C SER A 276 19.31 0.02 5.12
N ARG A 277 20.64 -0.12 5.20
CA ARG A 277 21.49 0.92 5.79
C ARG A 277 21.34 2.25 5.05
N LEU A 278 21.38 2.22 3.72
CA LEU A 278 21.24 3.41 2.88
C LEU A 278 19.89 4.10 3.08
N ALA A 279 18.81 3.32 3.11
CA ALA A 279 17.48 3.83 3.37
C ALA A 279 17.39 4.48 4.76
N LEU A 280 17.88 3.80 5.81
CA LEU A 280 17.85 4.33 7.18
C LEU A 280 18.76 5.55 7.39
N ASP A 281 19.90 5.63 6.69
CA ASP A 281 20.74 6.81 6.70
C ASP A 281 19.99 8.04 6.14
N TRP A 282 19.17 7.85 5.11
CA TRP A 282 18.28 8.89 4.60
C TRP A 282 17.16 9.23 5.59
N VAL A 283 16.46 8.22 6.14
CA VAL A 283 15.41 8.42 7.15
C VAL A 283 15.95 9.21 8.36
N LYS A 284 17.14 8.85 8.83
CA LYS A 284 17.83 9.56 9.91
C LYS A 284 18.06 11.02 9.57
N LYS A 285 18.53 11.34 8.37
CA LYS A 285 18.67 12.76 7.96
C LYS A 285 17.32 13.48 7.95
N SER A 286 16.27 12.81 7.47
CA SER A 286 14.92 13.37 7.37
C SER A 286 14.28 13.68 8.73
N ILE A 287 14.52 12.87 9.76
CA ILE A 287 13.96 13.19 11.10
C ILE A 287 14.58 14.44 11.74
N TYR A 288 15.79 14.86 11.30
CA TYR A 288 16.52 16.04 11.79
C TYR A 288 16.49 17.23 10.82
N LEU A 289 15.46 17.36 9.98
CA LEU A 289 15.33 18.53 9.10
C LEU A 289 15.40 19.84 9.92
N PRO A 290 16.33 20.77 9.60
CA PRO A 290 16.70 21.86 10.51
C PRO A 290 15.61 22.94 10.66
N ASP A 291 14.75 23.09 9.66
CA ASP A 291 13.80 24.20 9.57
C ASP A 291 12.37 23.81 10.01
N ARG A 292 12.20 22.63 10.64
CA ARG A 292 10.90 22.12 11.05
C ARG A 292 10.99 21.25 12.30
N ASP A 293 10.03 21.41 13.22
CA ASP A 293 9.89 20.55 14.41
C ASP A 293 9.03 19.31 14.15
N TYR A 294 8.72 18.96 12.90
CA TYR A 294 7.92 17.79 12.54
C TYR A 294 8.54 17.10 11.33
N LEU A 295 8.22 15.82 11.13
CA LEU A 295 8.62 15.10 9.92
C LEU A 295 7.47 15.12 8.92
N PRO A 296 7.61 15.70 7.74
CA PRO A 296 6.58 15.60 6.70
C PRO A 296 6.34 14.15 6.28
N LEU A 297 5.11 13.87 5.83
CA LEU A 297 4.76 12.55 5.32
C LEU A 297 5.72 12.08 4.21
N ASP A 298 5.97 12.96 3.24
CA ASP A 298 6.74 12.60 2.05
C ASP A 298 7.55 13.76 1.46
N TYR A 299 8.51 13.35 0.64
CA TYR A 299 9.25 14.18 -0.29
C TYR A 299 8.75 13.89 -1.70
N ASP A 300 8.29 14.90 -2.39
CA ASP A 300 7.98 14.86 -3.82
C ASP A 300 9.30 14.91 -4.61
N LEU A 301 9.68 13.77 -5.18
CA LEU A 301 10.87 13.65 -6.00
C LEU A 301 10.73 14.38 -7.34
N THR A 302 9.51 14.53 -7.85
CA THR A 302 9.24 15.21 -9.11
C THR A 302 9.52 16.70 -8.97
N ASP A 303 9.00 17.32 -7.92
CA ASP A 303 9.14 18.77 -7.68
C ASP A 303 10.37 19.12 -6.83
N GLY A 304 11.00 18.14 -6.18
CA GLY A 304 12.14 18.34 -5.30
C GLY A 304 11.76 19.07 -4.01
N THR A 305 10.60 18.76 -3.44
CA THR A 305 10.06 19.46 -2.27
C THR A 305 9.51 18.51 -1.22
N TRP A 306 9.57 18.94 0.04
CA TRP A 306 8.91 18.25 1.14
C TRP A 306 7.46 18.71 1.27
N GLY A 307 6.56 17.79 1.62
CA GLY A 307 5.21 18.13 2.03
C GLY A 307 5.16 19.11 3.21
N ASP A 308 4.01 19.76 3.37
CA ASP A 308 3.75 20.78 4.39
C ASP A 308 3.01 20.25 5.63
N TYR A 309 2.68 18.96 5.65
CA TYR A 309 2.01 18.30 6.77
C TYR A 309 2.62 16.93 7.05
N SER A 310 2.26 16.37 8.21
CA SER A 310 2.59 15.00 8.61
C SER A 310 1.33 14.21 8.89
N ILE A 311 1.42 12.90 8.77
CA ILE A 311 0.34 11.97 9.12
C ILE A 311 0.81 11.00 10.21
N ILE A 312 -0.15 10.49 10.96
CA ILE A 312 0.03 9.51 12.05
C ILE A 312 0.83 8.26 11.61
N ASP A 313 0.78 7.89 10.33
CA ASP A 313 1.57 6.78 9.75
C ASP A 313 3.09 7.01 9.90
N THR A 314 3.56 8.24 10.17
CA THR A 314 4.97 8.48 10.50
C THR A 314 5.43 7.81 11.81
N ALA A 315 4.49 7.36 12.66
CA ALA A 315 4.78 6.71 13.93
C ALA A 315 5.73 5.52 13.81
N PHE A 316 5.66 4.76 12.71
CA PHE A 316 6.43 3.53 12.55
C PHE A 316 7.90 3.70 12.15
N ILE A 317 8.43 4.93 12.13
CA ILE A 317 9.86 5.14 11.82
C ILE A 317 10.83 4.35 12.72
N PRO A 318 10.62 4.18 14.03
CA PRO A 318 11.54 3.39 14.84
C PRO A 318 11.64 1.92 14.41
N GLU A 319 10.71 1.39 13.63
CA GLU A 319 10.69 -0.01 13.20
C GLU A 319 11.95 -0.42 12.45
N GLY A 320 12.30 0.30 11.39
CA GLY A 320 13.47 -0.01 10.58
C GLY A 320 14.77 0.16 11.37
N PHE A 321 14.86 1.22 12.18
CA PHE A 321 16.01 1.47 13.07
C PHE A 321 16.23 0.31 14.05
N THR A 322 15.20 -0.05 14.81
CA THR A 322 15.26 -1.09 15.83
C THR A 322 15.60 -2.45 15.23
N GLU A 323 14.96 -2.83 14.13
CA GLU A 323 15.21 -4.14 13.51
C GLU A 323 16.59 -4.21 12.86
N TYR A 324 17.07 -3.11 12.27
CA TYR A 324 18.43 -3.05 11.72
C TYR A 324 19.48 -3.21 12.82
N ASP A 325 19.33 -2.47 13.93
CA ASP A 325 20.24 -2.55 15.07
C ASP A 325 20.23 -3.95 15.71
N ARG A 326 19.05 -4.58 15.86
CA ARG A 326 18.92 -5.98 16.32
C ARG A 326 19.73 -6.94 15.45
N LEU A 327 19.59 -6.84 14.13
CA LEU A 327 20.25 -7.76 13.20
C LEU A 327 21.74 -7.50 13.03
N ASN A 328 22.13 -6.24 12.99
CA ASN A 328 23.51 -5.82 12.83
C ASN A 328 24.29 -5.84 14.17
N ARG A 329 23.60 -6.10 15.29
CA ARG A 329 24.13 -6.09 16.66
C ARG A 329 24.81 -4.76 17.00
N THR A 330 24.15 -3.67 16.62
CA THR A 330 24.54 -2.28 16.88
C THR A 330 23.49 -1.58 17.72
N CYS A 331 23.81 -0.38 18.21
CA CYS A 331 22.86 0.56 18.82
C CYS A 331 22.97 1.93 18.10
N GLY A 332 23.15 1.90 16.79
CA GLY A 332 23.45 3.09 15.99
C GLY A 332 22.29 4.07 15.86
N TYR A 333 21.06 3.60 16.11
CA TYR A 333 19.82 4.36 15.95
C TYR A 333 18.97 4.45 17.22
N GLU A 334 19.45 3.95 18.37
CA GLU A 334 18.68 3.99 19.63
C GLU A 334 18.22 5.42 19.99
N GLU A 335 19.16 6.37 19.96
CA GLU A 335 18.87 7.79 20.25
C GLU A 335 17.96 8.42 19.18
N ASP A 336 18.06 7.98 17.93
CA ASP A 336 17.23 8.46 16.83
C ASP A 336 15.77 7.99 17.00
N SER A 337 15.58 6.72 17.39
CA SER A 337 14.27 6.17 17.75
C SER A 337 13.65 6.90 18.95
N ARG A 338 14.44 7.16 20.00
CA ARG A 338 13.99 7.91 21.19
C ARG A 338 13.59 9.34 20.82
N PHE A 339 14.48 10.05 20.13
CA PHE A 339 14.25 11.43 19.69
C PHE A 339 12.96 11.55 18.87
N PHE A 340 12.82 10.67 17.87
CA PHE A 340 11.66 10.70 16.99
C PHE A 340 10.36 10.40 17.74
N MET A 341 10.33 9.32 18.54
CA MET A 341 9.10 8.89 19.20
C MET A 341 8.66 9.86 20.29
N ASP A 342 9.59 10.45 21.06
CA ASP A 342 9.27 11.49 22.05
C ASP A 342 8.65 12.74 21.39
N ARG A 343 9.15 13.11 20.21
CA ARG A 343 8.57 14.18 19.41
C ARG A 343 7.19 13.82 18.88
N PHE A 344 7.05 12.62 18.31
CA PHE A 344 5.79 12.12 17.78
C PHE A 344 4.68 12.11 18.84
N ILE A 345 4.95 11.54 20.02
CA ILE A 345 4.00 11.51 21.14
C ILE A 345 3.57 12.93 21.52
N ARG A 346 4.52 13.86 21.65
CA ARG A 346 4.22 15.27 21.96
C ARG A 346 3.29 15.92 20.93
N GLN A 347 3.41 15.55 19.67
CA GLN A 347 2.68 16.17 18.57
C GLN A 347 1.29 15.58 18.36
N TYR A 348 1.18 14.25 18.43
CA TYR A 348 -0.01 13.54 18.00
C TYR A 348 -0.94 13.11 19.12
N ARG A 349 -0.42 12.96 20.35
CA ARG A 349 -1.20 12.45 21.48
C ARG A 349 -2.21 13.50 21.95
N LEU A 350 -3.47 13.10 22.03
CA LEU A 350 -4.57 13.89 22.55
C LEU A 350 -4.71 13.71 24.07
N ASP A 351 -5.43 14.63 24.72
CA ASP A 351 -5.61 14.64 26.19
C ASP A 351 -6.28 13.37 26.73
N ASN A 352 -7.15 12.74 25.92
CA ASN A 352 -7.84 11.51 26.27
C ASN A 352 -7.04 10.22 26.00
N GLY A 353 -5.79 10.34 25.53
CA GLY A 353 -4.91 9.20 25.26
C GLY A 353 -5.02 8.59 23.87
N PHE A 354 -5.96 9.06 23.03
CA PHE A 354 -5.93 8.77 21.60
C PHE A 354 -4.88 9.61 20.87
N TYR A 355 -4.74 9.37 19.56
CA TYR A 355 -3.83 10.08 18.67
C TYR A 355 -4.62 10.62 17.48
N GLY A 356 -4.37 11.88 17.11
CA GLY A 356 -4.96 12.50 15.92
C GLY A 356 -4.32 12.02 14.62
N GLN A 357 -4.95 12.28 13.48
CA GLN A 357 -4.52 11.73 12.19
C GLN A 357 -3.46 12.59 11.51
N ASN A 358 -3.72 13.88 11.30
CA ASN A 358 -2.82 14.77 10.57
C ASN A 358 -2.27 15.85 11.50
N TYR A 359 -1.00 16.19 11.32
CA TYR A 359 -0.35 17.29 12.01
C TYR A 359 0.05 18.36 11.00
N HIS A 360 -0.46 19.57 11.22
CA HIS A 360 -0.04 20.77 10.51
C HIS A 360 0.72 21.69 11.47
N PRO A 361 1.87 22.26 11.08
CA PRO A 361 2.65 23.14 11.97
C PRO A 361 1.86 24.34 12.49
N ASP A 362 0.95 24.87 11.66
CA ASP A 362 0.20 26.08 11.96
C ASP A 362 -0.98 25.84 12.91
N THR A 363 -1.56 24.63 12.89
CA THR A 363 -2.80 24.32 13.64
C THR A 363 -2.64 23.20 14.67
N GLY A 364 -1.50 22.52 14.69
CA GLY A 364 -1.27 21.32 15.49
C GLY A 364 -1.89 20.07 14.88
N VAL A 365 -2.04 19.03 15.70
CA VAL A 365 -2.70 17.79 15.30
C VAL A 365 -4.21 17.99 15.22
N ASP A 366 -4.83 17.39 14.20
CA ASP A 366 -6.28 17.27 14.12
C ASP A 366 -6.81 16.32 15.21
N GLN A 367 -8.13 16.23 15.30
CA GLN A 367 -8.80 15.36 16.26
C GLN A 367 -9.58 14.25 15.54
N VAL A 368 -9.05 13.74 14.42
CA VAL A 368 -9.64 12.61 13.70
C VAL A 368 -9.06 11.30 14.24
N LEU A 369 -9.93 10.43 14.78
CA LEU A 369 -9.51 9.13 15.30
C LEU A 369 -9.46 8.10 14.19
N PHE A 370 -8.39 8.15 13.40
CA PHE A 370 -8.18 7.24 12.28
C PHE A 370 -7.67 5.87 12.74
N THR A 371 -8.54 4.86 12.71
CA THR A 371 -8.30 3.54 13.33
C THR A 371 -7.01 2.87 12.86
N ARG A 372 -6.73 2.87 11.55
CA ARG A 372 -5.49 2.27 11.02
C ARG A 372 -4.25 3.02 11.52
N GLY A 373 -4.33 4.36 11.57
CA GLY A 373 -3.29 5.21 12.13
C GLY A 373 -3.00 4.93 13.60
N LEU A 374 -4.03 4.61 14.39
CA LEU A 374 -3.84 4.18 15.78
C LEU A 374 -3.06 2.86 15.85
N GLY A 375 -3.33 1.92 14.94
CA GLY A 375 -2.52 0.70 14.77
C GLY A 375 -1.05 1.00 14.47
N TRP A 376 -0.77 1.92 13.54
CA TRP A 376 0.59 2.38 13.25
C TRP A 376 1.27 3.05 14.42
N THR A 377 0.53 3.78 15.24
CA THR A 377 1.04 4.35 16.49
C THR A 377 1.44 3.28 17.48
N ILE A 378 0.59 2.27 17.68
CA ILE A 378 0.90 1.12 18.55
C ILE A 378 2.18 0.45 18.07
N GLU A 379 2.30 0.17 16.78
CA GLU A 379 3.49 -0.52 16.24
C GLU A 379 4.77 0.31 16.41
N GLY A 380 4.71 1.62 16.12
CA GLY A 380 5.83 2.53 16.35
C GLY A 380 6.28 2.57 17.82
N LEU A 381 5.32 2.62 18.76
CA LEU A 381 5.61 2.58 20.20
C LEU A 381 6.24 1.25 20.63
N LEU A 382 5.76 0.12 20.09
CA LEU A 382 6.38 -1.18 20.34
C LEU A 382 7.80 -1.27 19.78
N ALA A 383 8.04 -0.71 18.60
CA ALA A 383 9.37 -0.62 18.01
C ALA A 383 10.31 0.28 18.83
N ALA A 384 9.82 1.40 19.34
CA ALA A 384 10.57 2.28 20.23
C ALA A 384 10.91 1.57 21.55
N TYR A 385 9.96 0.83 22.15
CA TYR A 385 10.22 0.00 23.33
C TYR A 385 11.32 -1.04 23.07
N ARG A 386 11.22 -1.80 21.97
CA ARG A 386 12.21 -2.82 21.60
C ARG A 386 13.60 -2.22 21.36
N GLY A 387 13.66 -1.04 20.74
CA GLY A 387 14.93 -0.38 20.41
C GLY A 387 15.61 0.28 21.61
N THR A 388 14.84 0.85 22.53
CA THR A 388 15.36 1.66 23.66
C THR A 388 15.32 0.95 25.01
N GLY A 389 14.52 -0.10 25.15
CA GLY A 389 14.20 -0.74 26.43
C GLY A 389 13.35 0.11 27.37
N GLU A 390 12.82 1.25 26.92
CA GLU A 390 12.07 2.16 27.79
C GLU A 390 10.60 1.75 27.94
N GLU A 391 10.26 1.24 29.13
CA GLU A 391 8.92 0.77 29.52
C GLU A 391 7.78 1.78 29.29
N ARG A 392 8.07 3.09 29.22
CA ARG A 392 7.05 4.11 28.96
C ARG A 392 6.37 3.91 27.60
N TYR A 393 7.11 3.47 26.58
CA TYR A 393 6.55 3.24 25.26
C TYR A 393 5.63 2.01 25.22
N LEU A 394 6.01 0.92 25.90
CA LEU A 394 5.14 -0.26 26.03
C LEU A 394 3.85 0.07 26.78
N LYS A 395 3.94 0.86 27.86
CA LYS A 395 2.75 1.30 28.62
C LYS A 395 1.82 2.16 27.78
N GLU A 396 2.37 3.07 26.99
CA GLU A 396 1.60 3.92 26.06
C GLU A 396 0.93 3.07 24.98
N ALA A 397 1.66 2.12 24.37
CA ALA A 397 1.13 1.20 23.36
C ALA A 397 -0.02 0.36 23.92
N ALA A 398 0.15 -0.22 25.10
CA ALA A 398 -0.88 -1.02 25.76
C ALA A 398 -2.10 -0.17 26.16
N ALA A 399 -1.90 1.08 26.58
CA ALA A 399 -3.00 1.98 26.88
C ALA A 399 -3.82 2.32 25.63
N LEU A 400 -3.17 2.70 24.53
CA LEU A 400 -3.84 2.98 23.26
C LEU A 400 -4.54 1.73 22.70
N ALA A 401 -3.92 0.56 22.82
CA ALA A 401 -4.51 -0.70 22.40
C ALA A 401 -5.80 -1.02 23.15
N ARG A 402 -5.84 -0.83 24.47
CA ARG A 402 -7.07 -1.03 25.27
C ARG A 402 -8.17 -0.05 24.87
N LEU A 403 -7.85 1.24 24.75
CA LEU A 403 -8.80 2.25 24.28
C LEU A 403 -9.36 1.91 22.90
N THR A 404 -8.52 1.43 21.99
CA THR A 404 -8.94 1.04 20.64
C THR A 404 -9.82 -0.22 20.70
N ALA A 405 -9.45 -1.23 21.50
CA ALA A 405 -10.20 -2.47 21.65
C ALA A 405 -11.60 -2.27 22.25
N GLU A 406 -11.78 -1.25 23.11
CA GLU A 406 -13.10 -0.84 23.64
C GLU A 406 -14.05 -0.35 22.53
N GLU A 407 -13.51 0.17 21.44
CA GLU A 407 -14.28 0.67 20.29
C GLU A 407 -14.51 -0.36 19.17
N GLN A 408 -14.11 -1.62 19.40
CA GLN A 408 -14.36 -2.71 18.45
C GLN A 408 -15.87 -2.96 18.26
N ASN A 409 -16.28 -3.18 17.02
CA ASN A 409 -17.66 -3.53 16.71
C ASN A 409 -18.04 -4.91 17.26
N GLU A 410 -19.34 -5.16 17.47
CA GLU A 410 -19.84 -6.43 18.01
C GLU A 410 -19.44 -7.65 17.17
N ASP A 411 -19.32 -7.47 15.85
CA ASP A 411 -18.91 -8.52 14.91
C ASP A 411 -17.39 -8.80 14.91
N GLY A 412 -16.61 -8.02 15.66
CA GLY A 412 -15.15 -8.13 15.76
C GLY A 412 -14.38 -7.21 14.80
N SER A 413 -15.06 -6.48 13.91
CA SER A 413 -14.42 -5.52 13.02
C SER A 413 -14.07 -4.20 13.70
N PHE A 414 -13.28 -3.37 13.01
CA PHE A 414 -13.11 -1.97 13.35
C PHE A 414 -13.54 -1.06 12.18
N SER A 415 -14.19 0.04 12.53
CA SER A 415 -14.57 1.08 11.57
C SER A 415 -13.35 1.84 11.03
N TYR A 416 -13.51 2.51 9.89
CA TYR A 416 -12.43 3.29 9.28
C TYR A 416 -12.04 4.51 10.12
N ILE A 417 -13.03 5.27 10.62
CA ILE A 417 -12.86 6.31 11.65
C ILE A 417 -13.63 5.88 12.90
N LEU A 418 -13.04 6.08 14.08
CA LEU A 418 -13.72 5.85 15.37
C LEU A 418 -14.56 7.06 15.80
N GLY A 419 -14.11 8.26 15.47
CA GLY A 419 -14.85 9.49 15.66
C GLY A 419 -14.09 10.73 15.19
N TYR A 420 -14.83 11.83 15.06
CA TYR A 420 -14.27 13.17 14.90
C TYR A 420 -14.23 13.91 16.25
N GLU A 421 -13.52 15.04 16.32
CA GLU A 421 -13.37 15.85 17.55
C GLU A 421 -12.73 15.09 18.73
N GLY A 422 -11.93 14.08 18.41
CA GLY A 422 -11.09 13.37 19.35
C GLY A 422 -11.85 12.38 20.21
N VAL A 423 -13.16 12.18 19.99
CA VAL A 423 -13.99 11.28 20.80
C VAL A 423 -14.63 10.23 19.89
N PRO A 424 -14.57 8.93 20.24
CA PRO A 424 -15.30 7.92 19.49
C PRO A 424 -16.82 8.18 19.50
N ALA A 425 -17.47 8.05 18.34
CA ALA A 425 -18.89 8.29 18.17
C ALA A 425 -19.52 7.23 17.27
N GLN A 426 -20.66 6.68 17.68
CA GLN A 426 -21.31 5.60 16.93
C GLN A 426 -21.74 6.05 15.52
N GLU A 427 -22.23 7.29 15.39
CA GLU A 427 -22.64 7.83 14.09
C GLU A 427 -21.49 7.92 13.08
N ASP A 428 -20.28 8.22 13.55
CA ASP A 428 -19.07 8.26 12.72
C ASP A 428 -18.60 6.86 12.33
N LYS A 429 -18.63 5.93 13.30
CA LYS A 429 -18.31 4.51 13.06
C LYS A 429 -19.24 3.90 12.01
N ASP A 430 -20.53 4.18 12.10
CA ASP A 430 -21.54 3.70 11.15
C ASP A 430 -21.36 4.38 9.79
N GLY A 431 -21.10 5.69 9.79
CA GLY A 431 -20.93 6.48 8.58
C GLY A 431 -19.68 6.10 7.77
N THR A 432 -18.60 5.66 8.40
CA THR A 432 -17.32 5.43 7.71
C THR A 432 -17.09 4.00 7.23
N GLY A 433 -17.94 3.06 7.64
CA GLY A 433 -17.85 1.65 7.24
C GLY A 433 -16.64 0.92 7.85
N VAL A 434 -16.45 -0.33 7.42
CA VAL A 434 -15.45 -1.23 8.02
C VAL A 434 -14.09 -1.08 7.34
N CYS A 435 -13.02 -1.13 8.14
CA CYS A 435 -11.65 -1.18 7.67
C CYS A 435 -11.04 -2.56 7.93
N GLU A 436 -10.98 -3.40 6.89
CA GLU A 436 -10.34 -4.71 6.95
C GLU A 436 -8.87 -4.62 7.32
N LYS A 437 -8.20 -3.56 6.86
CA LYS A 437 -6.79 -3.27 7.14
C LYS A 437 -6.58 -3.06 8.64
N ALA A 438 -7.33 -2.13 9.24
CA ALA A 438 -7.24 -1.84 10.66
C ALA A 438 -7.57 -3.09 11.49
N THR A 439 -8.58 -3.86 11.07
CA THR A 439 -8.98 -5.09 11.75
C THR A 439 -7.87 -6.13 11.78
N ALA A 440 -7.21 -6.39 10.64
CA ALA A 440 -6.10 -7.34 10.56
C ALA A 440 -4.83 -6.85 11.29
N ILE A 441 -4.50 -5.57 11.15
CA ILE A 441 -3.34 -4.94 11.82
C ILE A 441 -3.51 -5.00 13.34
N LEU A 442 -4.66 -4.55 13.87
CA LEU A 442 -4.91 -4.53 15.30
C LEU A 442 -4.94 -5.95 15.89
N ALA A 443 -5.46 -6.94 15.16
CA ALA A 443 -5.39 -8.34 15.58
C ALA A 443 -3.93 -8.79 15.80
N TYR A 444 -3.03 -8.51 14.84
CA TYR A 444 -1.61 -8.82 14.96
C TYR A 444 -0.98 -8.09 16.17
N LEU A 445 -1.19 -6.77 16.27
CA LEU A 445 -0.56 -5.93 17.29
C LEU A 445 -1.05 -6.25 18.70
N PHE A 446 -2.32 -6.59 18.88
CA PHE A 446 -2.85 -7.00 20.17
C PHE A 446 -2.22 -8.30 20.65
N TYR A 447 -2.03 -9.28 19.76
CA TYR A 447 -1.25 -10.46 20.11
C TYR A 447 0.20 -10.11 20.42
N ASP A 448 0.83 -9.25 19.61
CA ASP A 448 2.22 -8.85 19.79
C ASP A 448 2.44 -8.19 21.17
N ILE A 449 1.56 -7.27 21.58
CA ILE A 449 1.54 -6.70 22.95
C ILE A 449 1.47 -7.82 23.99
N CYS A 450 0.55 -8.79 23.84
CA CYS A 450 0.41 -9.88 24.81
C CYS A 450 1.64 -10.80 24.90
N THR A 451 2.49 -10.84 23.87
CA THR A 451 3.78 -11.55 23.95
C THR A 451 4.80 -10.80 24.80
N LEU A 452 4.71 -9.47 24.85
CA LEU A 452 5.60 -8.59 25.61
C LEU A 452 5.09 -8.34 27.05
N ASP A 453 3.77 -8.23 27.22
CA ASP A 453 3.07 -8.04 28.49
C ASP A 453 1.86 -8.98 28.60
N GLN A 454 2.07 -10.10 29.29
CA GLN A 454 1.04 -11.15 29.49
C GLN A 454 -0.11 -10.73 30.42
N THR A 455 -0.06 -9.53 31.01
CA THR A 455 -1.15 -9.02 31.85
C THR A 455 -2.34 -8.50 31.03
N GLN A 456 -2.12 -8.17 29.75
CA GLN A 456 -3.11 -7.60 28.82
C GLN A 456 -4.04 -8.66 28.21
N LYS A 457 -4.67 -9.51 29.03
CA LYS A 457 -5.41 -10.70 28.55
C LYS A 457 -6.65 -10.35 27.72
N GLU A 458 -7.27 -9.21 28.01
CA GLU A 458 -8.42 -8.66 27.30
C GLU A 458 -8.14 -8.39 25.81
N LEU A 459 -6.90 -8.04 25.48
CA LEU A 459 -6.49 -7.81 24.09
C LEU A 459 -6.49 -9.10 23.28
N ILE A 460 -6.25 -10.26 23.92
CA ILE A 460 -6.35 -11.58 23.26
C ILE A 460 -7.78 -11.82 22.79
N GLU A 461 -8.78 -11.50 23.61
CA GLU A 461 -10.18 -11.70 23.26
C GLU A 461 -10.62 -10.79 22.10
N SER A 462 -10.17 -9.52 22.12
CA SER A 462 -10.43 -8.59 21.01
C SER A 462 -9.75 -9.06 19.71
N ALA A 463 -8.51 -9.53 19.80
CA ALA A 463 -7.78 -10.07 18.65
C ALA A 463 -8.39 -11.36 18.09
N ASP A 464 -8.86 -12.27 18.96
CA ASP A 464 -9.53 -13.52 18.55
C ASP A 464 -10.85 -13.19 17.79
N ARG A 465 -11.59 -12.15 18.23
CA ARG A 465 -12.78 -11.64 17.50
C ARG A 465 -12.41 -11.03 16.14
N ALA A 466 -11.37 -10.20 16.09
CA ALA A 466 -10.92 -9.58 14.84
C ALA A 466 -10.45 -10.63 13.81
N VAL A 467 -9.71 -11.65 14.25
CA VAL A 467 -9.31 -12.79 13.41
C VAL A 467 -10.54 -13.54 12.89
N SER A 468 -11.52 -13.79 13.76
CA SER A 468 -12.76 -14.48 13.41
C SER A 468 -13.57 -13.68 12.38
N TRP A 469 -13.61 -12.35 12.52
CA TRP A 469 -14.21 -11.46 11.54
C TRP A 469 -13.49 -11.55 10.18
N CYS A 470 -12.15 -11.50 10.18
CA CYS A 470 -11.37 -11.65 8.95
C CYS A 470 -11.71 -12.97 8.24
N GLU A 471 -11.75 -14.10 8.97
CA GLU A 471 -12.08 -15.42 8.43
C GLU A 471 -13.48 -15.49 7.82
N ALA A 472 -14.46 -14.90 8.49
CA ALA A 472 -15.84 -14.84 8.01
C ALA A 472 -15.98 -14.03 6.70
N ASN A 473 -15.04 -13.11 6.44
CA ASN A 473 -15.05 -12.23 5.27
C ASN A 473 -14.09 -12.66 4.15
N ILE A 474 -13.44 -13.82 4.27
CA ILE A 474 -12.62 -14.39 3.19
C ILE A 474 -13.53 -14.77 2.01
N HIS A 475 -13.26 -14.20 0.84
CA HIS A 475 -13.98 -14.54 -0.38
C HIS A 475 -13.64 -15.95 -0.85
N LYS A 476 -14.67 -16.79 -1.06
CA LYS A 476 -14.53 -18.17 -1.56
C LYS A 476 -15.00 -18.37 -3.01
N GLY A 477 -15.42 -17.30 -3.69
CA GLY A 477 -15.81 -17.37 -5.10
C GLY A 477 -14.59 -17.57 -6.00
N PRO A 478 -14.77 -18.19 -7.19
CA PRO A 478 -13.67 -18.42 -8.11
C PRO A 478 -13.11 -17.11 -8.67
N GLY A 479 -11.83 -17.14 -9.08
CA GLY A 479 -11.18 -16.02 -9.76
C GLY A 479 -10.08 -15.37 -8.92
N THR A 480 -9.56 -14.25 -9.42
CA THR A 480 -8.42 -13.53 -8.84
C THR A 480 -8.68 -13.10 -7.40
N GLY A 481 -9.93 -12.72 -7.07
CA GLY A 481 -10.32 -12.33 -5.72
C GLY A 481 -10.42 -13.47 -4.70
N TYR A 482 -10.25 -14.74 -5.08
CA TYR A 482 -10.32 -15.84 -4.11
C TYR A 482 -9.32 -15.62 -2.96
N GLY A 483 -9.79 -15.77 -1.72
CA GLY A 483 -8.98 -15.62 -0.52
C GLY A 483 -8.93 -14.20 0.05
N GLY A 484 -9.40 -13.19 -0.69
CA GLY A 484 -9.35 -11.79 -0.24
C GLY A 484 -10.32 -11.52 0.91
N ILE A 485 -9.87 -10.78 1.93
CA ILE A 485 -10.73 -10.35 3.05
C ILE A 485 -11.55 -9.15 2.59
N LYS A 486 -12.85 -9.34 2.38
CA LYS A 486 -13.73 -8.33 1.81
C LYS A 486 -14.17 -7.30 2.84
N ALA A 487 -14.06 -6.02 2.49
CA ALA A 487 -14.73 -4.93 3.20
C ALA A 487 -15.07 -3.76 2.28
N ALA A 488 -15.91 -2.88 2.79
CA ALA A 488 -16.21 -1.59 2.18
C ALA A 488 -16.19 -0.50 3.27
N GLY A 489 -15.57 0.63 2.95
CA GLY A 489 -15.50 1.80 3.83
C GLY A 489 -15.38 3.08 3.03
N ILE A 490 -15.47 4.22 3.71
CA ILE A 490 -15.49 5.55 3.08
C ILE A 490 -14.27 5.85 2.20
N ARG A 491 -13.14 5.19 2.47
CA ARG A 491 -11.90 5.26 1.68
C ARG A 491 -11.36 3.85 1.46
N SER A 492 -12.05 3.06 0.63
CA SER A 492 -11.68 1.70 0.21
C SER A 492 -10.39 1.62 -0.61
N GLY A 493 -9.27 2.12 -0.08
CA GLY A 493 -7.93 2.01 -0.69
C GLY A 493 -7.66 2.87 -1.93
N ILE A 494 -8.69 3.41 -2.59
CA ILE A 494 -8.55 4.21 -3.80
C ILE A 494 -8.95 5.64 -3.51
N THR A 495 -8.00 6.56 -3.64
CA THR A 495 -8.12 7.99 -3.29
C THR A 495 -9.06 8.75 -4.24
N CYS A 496 -10.35 8.43 -4.23
CA CYS A 496 -11.45 9.14 -4.93
C CYS A 496 -12.74 8.31 -4.96
N MET A 497 -12.70 7.04 -4.55
CA MET A 497 -13.86 6.14 -4.60
C MET A 497 -14.20 5.64 -3.20
N SER A 498 -15.45 5.87 -2.80
CA SER A 498 -15.96 5.54 -1.46
C SER A 498 -16.85 4.30 -1.52
N TYR A 499 -16.76 3.47 -0.50
CA TYR A 499 -17.59 2.26 -0.30
C TYR A 499 -17.49 1.21 -1.41
N LEU A 500 -16.38 1.18 -2.14
CA LEU A 500 -16.08 0.04 -3.00
C LEU A 500 -15.79 -1.20 -2.17
N THR A 501 -16.32 -2.33 -2.62
CA THR A 501 -16.01 -3.62 -2.02
C THR A 501 -14.63 -4.07 -2.49
N ILE A 502 -13.65 -4.08 -1.58
CA ILE A 502 -12.27 -4.42 -1.90
C ILE A 502 -11.70 -5.49 -0.98
N ALA A 503 -10.57 -6.06 -1.37
CA ALA A 503 -9.63 -6.73 -0.48
C ALA A 503 -8.23 -6.18 -0.75
N THR A 504 -7.46 -5.96 0.31
CA THR A 504 -6.12 -5.36 0.22
C THR A 504 -5.04 -6.36 0.59
N GLN A 505 -3.95 -6.39 -0.17
CA GLN A 505 -2.88 -7.38 0.03
C GLN A 505 -2.28 -7.36 1.44
N TYR A 506 -1.99 -6.19 2.00
CA TYR A 506 -1.34 -6.13 3.31
C TYR A 506 -2.30 -6.46 4.45
N ALA A 507 -3.62 -6.23 4.29
CA ALA A 507 -4.61 -6.69 5.27
C ALA A 507 -4.61 -8.23 5.34
N ASN A 508 -4.61 -8.88 4.18
CA ASN A 508 -4.45 -10.32 4.04
C ASN A 508 -3.12 -10.82 4.66
N ALA A 509 -2.01 -10.11 4.42
CA ALA A 509 -0.71 -10.45 5.01
C ALA A 509 -0.72 -10.32 6.55
N PHE A 510 -1.24 -9.21 7.10
CA PHE A 510 -1.35 -9.04 8.55
C PHE A 510 -2.28 -10.06 9.21
N TYR A 511 -3.35 -10.48 8.54
CA TYR A 511 -4.18 -11.57 9.03
C TYR A 511 -3.38 -12.87 9.19
N ILE A 512 -2.56 -13.24 8.19
CA ILE A 512 -1.70 -14.43 8.28
C ILE A 512 -0.71 -14.27 9.43
N LEU A 513 -0.04 -13.11 9.54
CA LEU A 513 0.88 -12.81 10.63
C LEU A 513 0.19 -12.91 12.00
N ALA A 514 -1.04 -12.42 12.14
CA ALA A 514 -1.83 -12.53 13.37
C ALA A 514 -2.12 -14.00 13.72
N LYS A 515 -2.46 -14.84 12.74
CA LYS A 515 -2.67 -16.29 12.95
C LYS A 515 -1.39 -16.99 13.42
N LEU A 516 -0.25 -16.66 12.84
CA LEU A 516 1.05 -17.20 13.25
C LEU A 516 1.41 -16.74 14.67
N LYS A 517 1.28 -15.44 14.96
CA LYS A 517 1.51 -14.84 16.29
C LYS A 517 0.63 -15.48 17.37
N ARG A 518 -0.64 -15.77 17.04
CA ARG A 518 -1.56 -16.45 17.97
C ARG A 518 -1.09 -17.86 18.36
N ARG A 519 -0.42 -18.57 17.46
CA ARG A 519 0.16 -19.90 17.75
C ARG A 519 1.30 -19.76 18.77
N GLU A 520 2.17 -18.75 18.65
CA GLU A 520 3.25 -18.47 19.60
C GLU A 520 2.72 -18.28 21.03
N ILE A 521 1.67 -17.46 21.20
CA ILE A 521 1.02 -17.24 22.52
C ILE A 521 0.48 -18.55 23.12
N SER A 522 -0.06 -19.42 22.28
CA SER A 522 -0.62 -20.70 22.73
C SER A 522 0.46 -21.64 23.26
N CYS A 523 1.64 -21.62 22.64
CA CYS A 523 2.82 -22.37 23.10
C CYS A 523 3.37 -21.84 24.44
N LEU A 524 3.39 -20.52 24.63
CA LEU A 524 3.81 -19.91 25.91
C LEU A 524 2.95 -20.39 27.08
N LYS A 525 1.63 -20.55 26.88
CA LYS A 525 0.74 -21.10 27.92
C LYS A 525 1.04 -22.55 28.29
N THR A 526 1.61 -23.35 27.38
CA THR A 526 1.95 -24.75 27.67
C THR A 526 3.30 -24.95 28.35
N GLU A 527 4.26 -24.02 28.18
CA GLU A 527 5.56 -24.10 28.82
C GLU A 527 5.54 -23.62 30.28
N SER A 528 4.63 -22.70 30.63
CA SER A 528 4.39 -22.25 32.01
C SER A 528 3.77 -23.31 32.94
N PHE A 529 3.50 -24.53 32.44
CA PHE A 529 2.96 -25.67 33.18
C PHE A 529 3.89 -26.91 33.16
N ARG A 530 5.18 -26.77 32.86
CA ARG A 530 6.17 -27.85 32.99
C ARG A 530 7.18 -27.62 34.11
#